data_AF-A0A9Q2P842-F1
#
_entry.id   AF-A0A9Q2P842-F1
#
_cell.length_a   1.000
_cell.length_b   1.000
_cell.length_c   1.000
_cell.angle_alpha   90.00
_cell.angle_beta   90.00
_cell.angle_gamma   90.00
#
_symmetry.space_group_name_H-M   'P 1'
#
loop_
_entity.id
_entity.type
_entity.pdbx_description
1 polymer ?
#
loop_
_entity_poly.entity_id
_entity_poly.type
_entity_poly.pdbx_seq_one_letter_code
_entity_poly.pdbx_strand_id
1 'polypeptide(L)'
;MRRFLSCLAAAILSVASSSPSAQAQNWSQRATTLSDSLTNEVVRRLRNDFRQCGELLNVYRYDCYSKSYRNAAIKLSGIPDYGPAHDALRLVETRIVAVIDANLDPTRPALRQGFRSFDAVTEAALPEVKRETLRAMEDAQTILLRSPSASQQTHFARIAAVIDSNKVLLRSALLKLGHGVTQFAGLLGLKRTY
;
A
#
# COMPACT_ATOMS: atom_id res chain seq x y z
N MET A 1 -72.73 26.71 -55.81
CA MET A 1 -72.48 27.80 -54.84
C MET A 1 -71.40 27.34 -53.86
N ARG A 2 -70.36 28.18 -53.65
CA ARG A 2 -69.48 28.34 -52.45
C ARG A 2 -68.90 27.07 -51.80
N ARG A 3 -67.60 26.76 -51.98
CA ARG A 3 -66.38 27.29 -51.28
C ARG A 3 -66.12 26.67 -49.88
N PHE A 4 -64.81 26.48 -49.62
CA PHE A 4 -64.06 26.31 -48.36
C PHE A 4 -63.83 24.85 -47.88
N LEU A 5 -62.62 24.29 -48.08
CA LEU A 5 -61.38 24.42 -47.26
C LEU A 5 -61.47 23.67 -45.92
N SER A 6 -60.69 22.60 -45.79
CA SER A 6 -59.73 22.42 -44.68
C SER A 6 -58.84 21.19 -44.92
N CYS A 7 -57.61 21.47 -45.35
CA CYS A 7 -56.46 20.61 -45.13
C CYS A 7 -56.12 20.62 -43.63
N LEU A 8 -56.13 19.46 -42.99
CA LEU A 8 -55.41 19.24 -41.74
C LEU A 8 -54.20 18.36 -42.06
N ALA A 9 -53.08 19.02 -42.34
CA ALA A 9 -51.78 18.38 -42.40
C ALA A 9 -51.29 18.13 -40.97
N ALA A 10 -51.08 16.87 -40.62
CA ALA A 10 -50.48 16.47 -39.36
C ALA A 10 -49.01 16.91 -39.34
N ALA A 11 -48.67 17.84 -38.44
CA ALA A 11 -47.30 18.22 -38.15
C ALA A 11 -46.63 17.10 -37.33
N ILE A 12 -45.74 16.34 -37.94
CA ILE A 12 -44.88 15.38 -37.25
C ILE A 12 -43.73 16.19 -36.62
N LEU A 13 -43.74 16.32 -35.29
CA LEU A 13 -42.62 16.85 -34.52
C LEU A 13 -41.47 15.84 -34.56
N SER A 14 -40.45 16.10 -35.39
CA SER A 14 -39.15 15.44 -35.26
C SER A 14 -38.41 16.03 -34.06
N VAL A 15 -38.50 15.35 -32.91
CA VAL A 15 -37.64 15.66 -31.76
C VAL A 15 -36.25 15.09 -32.06
N ALA A 16 -35.33 15.97 -32.47
CA ALA A 16 -33.91 15.64 -32.55
C ALA A 16 -33.36 15.46 -31.13
N SER A 17 -33.33 14.22 -30.65
CA SER A 17 -32.63 13.85 -29.43
C SER A 17 -31.12 13.91 -29.67
N SER A 18 -30.51 15.05 -29.35
CA SER A 18 -29.05 15.14 -29.23
C SER A 18 -28.61 14.29 -28.04
N SER A 19 -28.20 13.06 -28.32
CA SER A 19 -27.57 12.20 -27.32
C SER A 19 -26.22 12.82 -26.95
N PRO A 20 -25.92 13.09 -25.67
CA PRO A 20 -24.56 13.42 -25.28
C PRO A 20 -23.70 12.19 -25.59
N SER A 21 -22.77 12.34 -26.53
CA SER A 21 -21.77 11.33 -26.82
C SER A 21 -21.01 11.04 -25.54
N ALA A 22 -21.15 9.80 -25.04
CA ALA A 22 -20.34 9.28 -23.97
C ALA A 22 -18.87 9.44 -24.38
N GLN A 23 -18.18 10.35 -23.71
CA GLN A 23 -16.75 10.57 -23.90
C GLN A 23 -16.03 9.30 -23.42
N ALA A 24 -15.60 8.50 -24.40
CA ALA A 24 -14.70 7.39 -24.19
C ALA A 24 -13.43 7.93 -23.50
N GLN A 25 -13.28 7.62 -22.23
CA GLN A 25 -12.13 8.02 -21.43
C GLN A 25 -10.88 7.35 -22.02
N ASN A 26 -9.96 8.19 -22.51
CA ASN A 26 -8.68 7.79 -23.05
C ASN A 26 -7.82 7.16 -21.93
N TRP A 27 -7.69 5.84 -21.94
CA TRP A 27 -6.92 5.02 -21.00
C TRP A 27 -5.39 5.11 -21.17
N SER A 28 -4.84 6.23 -21.68
CA SER A 28 -3.40 6.33 -21.97
C SER A 28 -2.69 7.63 -21.58
N GLN A 29 -3.36 8.63 -21.01
CA GLN A 29 -2.65 9.75 -20.39
C GLN A 29 -2.22 9.38 -18.98
N ARG A 30 -1.11 8.63 -18.86
CA ARG A 30 -0.37 8.54 -17.60
C ARG A 30 -0.12 9.97 -17.12
N ALA A 31 -0.60 10.30 -15.92
CA ALA A 31 -0.35 11.60 -15.31
C ALA A 31 1.16 11.85 -15.33
N THR A 32 1.60 12.95 -15.95
CA THR A 32 3.01 13.34 -15.96
C THR A 32 3.39 14.17 -14.74
N THR A 33 2.41 14.55 -13.93
CA THR A 33 2.56 15.51 -12.83
C THR A 33 1.92 15.07 -11.51
N LEU A 34 2.23 15.80 -10.44
CA LEU A 34 1.65 15.63 -9.10
C LEU A 34 0.12 15.79 -9.13
N SER A 35 -0.55 15.01 -8.31
CA SER A 35 -2.00 15.13 -8.13
C SER A 35 -2.43 14.58 -6.77
N ASP A 36 -3.43 15.24 -6.17
CA ASP A 36 -4.00 14.79 -4.90
C ASP A 36 -4.66 13.42 -5.02
N SER A 37 -5.32 13.14 -6.14
CA SER A 37 -5.99 11.85 -6.36
C SER A 37 -5.01 10.68 -6.27
N LEU A 38 -3.87 10.77 -6.98
CA LEU A 38 -2.86 9.71 -6.97
C LEU A 38 -2.17 9.60 -5.60
N THR A 39 -1.82 10.73 -4.98
CA THR A 39 -1.26 10.72 -3.61
C THR A 39 -2.22 10.06 -2.62
N ASN A 40 -3.50 10.43 -2.67
CA ASN A 40 -4.54 9.84 -1.82
C ASN A 40 -4.69 8.34 -2.05
N GLU A 41 -4.64 7.89 -3.31
CA GLU A 41 -4.69 6.49 -3.64
C GLU A 41 -3.53 5.72 -3.01
N VAL A 42 -2.29 6.22 -3.16
CA VAL A 42 -1.09 5.62 -2.58
C VAL A 42 -1.16 5.57 -1.06
N VAL A 43 -1.52 6.69 -0.41
CA VAL A 43 -1.66 6.78 1.05
C VAL A 43 -2.71 5.80 1.56
N ARG A 44 -3.89 5.76 0.92
CA ARG A 44 -4.97 4.84 1.28
C ARG A 44 -4.55 3.38 1.09
N ARG A 45 -3.85 3.07 -0.01
CA ARG A 45 -3.37 1.72 -0.32
C ARG A 45 -2.39 1.24 0.75
N LEU A 46 -1.35 2.04 1.04
CA LEU A 46 -0.36 1.71 2.07
C LEU A 46 -1.03 1.48 3.44
N ARG A 47 -1.97 2.33 3.83
CA ARG A 47 -2.70 2.20 5.10
C ARG A 47 -3.54 0.92 5.16
N ASN A 48 -4.30 0.62 4.11
CA ASN A 48 -5.22 -0.51 4.09
C ASN A 48 -4.45 -1.83 4.01
N ASP A 49 -3.45 -1.92 3.13
CA ASP A 49 -2.64 -3.12 2.98
C ASP A 49 -1.89 -3.41 4.28
N PHE A 50 -1.33 -2.40 4.99
CA PHE A 50 -0.65 -2.64 6.27
C PHE A 50 -1.56 -3.23 7.34
N ARG A 51 -2.81 -2.75 7.43
CA ARG A 51 -3.80 -3.32 8.35
C ARG A 51 -4.12 -4.75 7.99
N GLN A 52 -4.41 -5.03 6.71
CA GLN A 52 -4.71 -6.38 6.24
C GLN A 52 -3.54 -7.35 6.48
N CYS A 53 -2.31 -6.92 6.22
CA CYS A 53 -1.12 -7.71 6.51
C CYS A 53 -0.98 -7.99 8.02
N GLY A 54 -1.44 -7.07 8.88
CA GLY A 54 -1.49 -7.26 10.34
C GLY A 54 -2.36 -8.43 10.80
N GLU A 55 -3.29 -8.91 9.97
CA GLU A 55 -4.16 -10.05 10.28
C GLU A 55 -3.48 -11.41 9.99
N LEU A 56 -2.36 -11.42 9.26
CA LEU A 56 -1.62 -12.65 8.96
C LEU A 56 -0.87 -13.15 10.20
N LEU A 57 -0.42 -14.41 10.18
CA LEU A 57 0.56 -14.89 11.17
C LEU A 57 1.88 -14.13 10.99
N ASN A 58 2.58 -13.86 12.11
CA ASN A 58 3.78 -13.01 12.14
C ASN A 58 4.83 -13.39 11.07
N VAL A 59 5.01 -14.68 10.84
CA VAL A 59 5.98 -15.21 9.86
C VAL A 59 5.69 -14.85 8.40
N TYR A 60 4.44 -14.50 8.05
CA TYR A 60 4.06 -14.09 6.69
C TYR A 60 3.90 -12.56 6.54
N ARG A 61 3.86 -11.81 7.65
CA ARG A 61 3.50 -10.38 7.63
C ARG A 61 4.47 -9.54 6.82
N TYR A 62 5.76 -9.81 6.94
CA TYR A 62 6.79 -8.99 6.31
C TYR A 62 6.80 -9.13 4.79
N ASP A 63 6.55 -10.33 4.25
CA ASP A 63 6.38 -10.47 2.80
C ASP A 63 5.09 -9.80 2.31
N CYS A 64 4.04 -9.79 3.14
CA CYS A 64 2.86 -8.99 2.83
C CYS A 64 3.16 -7.48 2.81
N TYR A 65 3.95 -6.97 3.75
CA TYR A 65 4.40 -5.58 3.77
C TYR A 65 5.28 -5.23 2.56
N SER A 66 6.21 -6.10 2.16
CA SER A 66 7.05 -5.91 0.97
C SER A 66 6.17 -5.66 -0.28
N LYS A 67 5.16 -6.51 -0.47
CA LYS A 67 4.20 -6.40 -1.59
C LYS A 67 3.32 -5.15 -1.49
N SER A 68 2.98 -4.69 -0.28
CA SER A 68 2.27 -3.43 -0.10
C SER A 68 3.08 -2.25 -0.67
N TYR A 69 4.37 -2.16 -0.29
CA TYR A 69 5.28 -1.14 -0.81
C TYR A 69 5.50 -1.25 -2.31
N ARG A 70 5.67 -2.48 -2.84
CA ARG A 70 5.75 -2.72 -4.28
C ARG A 70 4.54 -2.19 -5.03
N ASN A 71 3.34 -2.52 -4.57
CA ASN A 71 2.10 -2.11 -5.21
C ASN A 71 1.92 -0.59 -5.19
N ALA A 72 2.31 0.06 -4.09
CA ALA A 72 2.31 1.51 -3.98
C ALA A 72 3.33 2.15 -4.93
N ALA A 73 4.54 1.59 -5.05
CA ALA A 73 5.56 2.06 -5.99
C ALA A 73 5.10 1.92 -7.45
N ILE A 74 4.48 0.79 -7.83
CA ILE A 74 3.97 0.56 -9.20
C ILE A 74 2.98 1.66 -9.61
N LYS A 75 2.17 2.19 -8.69
CA LYS A 75 1.23 3.28 -8.97
C LYS A 75 1.91 4.59 -9.33
N LEU A 76 3.12 4.81 -8.83
CA LEU A 76 3.93 6.00 -9.12
C LEU A 76 4.87 5.80 -10.33
N SER A 77 4.97 4.57 -10.83
CA SER A 77 5.93 4.21 -11.86
C SER A 77 5.65 4.91 -13.20
N GLY A 78 6.69 5.55 -13.74
CA GLY A 78 6.64 6.27 -15.01
C GLY A 78 6.06 7.69 -14.90
N ILE A 79 5.88 8.23 -13.68
CA ILE A 79 5.42 9.60 -13.44
C ILE A 79 6.60 10.43 -12.93
N PRO A 80 7.20 11.31 -13.75
CA PRO A 80 8.46 12.01 -13.42
C PRO A 80 8.43 12.73 -12.06
N ASP A 81 7.35 13.47 -11.78
CA ASP A 81 7.25 14.25 -10.54
C ASP A 81 7.22 13.39 -9.27
N TYR A 82 6.84 12.10 -9.38
CA TYR A 82 6.83 11.14 -8.28
C TYR A 82 8.10 10.27 -8.22
N GLY A 83 9.08 10.48 -9.09
CA GLY A 83 10.31 9.68 -9.14
C GLY A 83 10.95 9.41 -7.77
N PRO A 84 11.24 10.45 -6.96
CA PRO A 84 11.83 10.23 -5.64
C PRO A 84 10.92 9.45 -4.68
N ALA A 85 9.59 9.61 -4.77
CA ALA A 85 8.65 8.84 -3.97
C ALA A 85 8.54 7.39 -4.42
N HIS A 86 8.57 7.13 -5.73
CA HIS A 86 8.69 5.78 -6.28
C HIS A 86 9.94 5.09 -5.71
N ASP A 87 11.09 5.75 -5.77
CA ASP A 87 12.37 5.18 -5.34
C ASP A 87 12.40 4.92 -3.84
N ALA A 88 11.84 5.83 -3.03
CA ALA A 88 11.68 5.63 -1.59
C ALA A 88 10.83 4.39 -1.27
N LEU A 89 9.70 4.17 -1.96
CA LEU A 89 8.85 2.99 -1.73
C LEU A 89 9.53 1.70 -2.21
N ARG A 90 10.23 1.74 -3.35
CA ARG A 90 11.04 0.61 -3.87
C ARG A 90 12.18 0.25 -2.94
N LEU A 91 12.81 1.22 -2.29
CA LEU A 91 13.85 0.99 -1.29
C LEU A 91 13.30 0.12 -0.14
N VAL A 92 12.13 0.48 0.38
CA VAL A 92 11.49 -0.28 1.47
C VAL A 92 11.22 -1.71 1.05
N GLU A 93 10.54 -1.89 -0.09
CA GLU A 93 10.27 -3.22 -0.63
C GLU A 93 11.55 -4.04 -0.76
N THR A 94 12.56 -3.50 -1.45
CA THR A 94 13.78 -4.24 -1.79
C THR A 94 14.52 -4.71 -0.54
N ARG A 95 14.60 -3.85 0.48
CA ARG A 95 15.24 -4.22 1.74
C ARG A 95 14.45 -5.27 2.54
N ILE A 96 13.12 -5.18 2.53
CA ILE A 96 12.27 -6.18 3.18
C ILE A 96 12.42 -7.53 2.48
N VAL A 97 12.38 -7.56 1.14
CA VAL A 97 12.58 -8.79 0.36
C VAL A 97 13.94 -9.40 0.65
N ALA A 98 15.01 -8.60 0.62
CA ALA A 98 16.37 -9.10 0.88
C ALA A 98 16.51 -9.79 2.25
N VAL A 99 15.91 -9.22 3.31
CA VAL A 99 15.98 -9.83 4.65
C VAL A 99 15.05 -11.05 4.79
N ILE A 100 13.95 -11.11 4.02
CA ILE A 100 13.07 -12.29 3.96
C ILE A 100 13.78 -13.44 3.26
N ASP A 101 14.36 -13.19 2.08
CA ASP A 101 15.03 -14.21 1.27
C ASP A 101 16.19 -14.87 2.05
N ALA A 102 16.90 -14.08 2.86
CA ALA A 102 17.95 -14.58 3.74
C ALA A 102 17.45 -15.43 4.93
N ASN A 103 16.15 -15.42 5.23
CA ASN A 103 15.56 -15.97 6.45
C ASN A 103 14.31 -16.83 6.20
N LEU A 104 14.13 -17.34 4.98
CA LEU A 104 12.99 -18.17 4.60
C LEU A 104 12.86 -19.40 5.52
N ASP A 105 11.61 -19.77 5.83
CA ASP A 105 11.29 -21.01 6.54
C ASP A 105 10.90 -22.09 5.52
N PRO A 106 11.80 -23.03 5.18
CA PRO A 106 11.49 -24.09 4.21
C PRO A 106 10.46 -25.10 4.72
N THR A 107 10.20 -25.11 6.04
CA THR A 107 9.24 -26.04 6.65
C THR A 107 7.80 -25.54 6.54
N ARG A 108 7.60 -24.25 6.21
CA ARG A 108 6.29 -23.63 6.07
C ARG A 108 6.02 -23.31 4.60
N PRO A 109 4.97 -23.91 3.99
CA PRO A 109 4.61 -23.58 2.62
C PRO A 109 4.11 -22.14 2.52
N ALA A 110 4.25 -21.54 1.34
CA ALA A 110 3.74 -20.20 1.09
C ALA A 110 2.23 -20.11 1.34
N LEU A 111 1.80 -19.07 2.06
CA LEU A 111 0.39 -18.81 2.36
C LEU A 111 -0.29 -18.20 1.14
N ARG A 112 -1.30 -18.87 0.59
CA ARG A 112 -2.10 -18.35 -0.54
C ARG A 112 -3.39 -17.72 -0.07
N GLN A 113 -3.65 -16.48 -0.49
CA GLN A 113 -4.90 -15.77 -0.29
C GLN A 113 -5.33 -15.08 -1.59
N GLY A 114 -6.35 -15.63 -2.24
CA GLY A 114 -6.76 -15.21 -3.58
C GLY A 114 -5.61 -15.33 -4.58
N PHE A 115 -5.31 -14.24 -5.29
CA PHE A 115 -4.19 -14.16 -6.25
C PHE A 115 -2.85 -13.77 -5.62
N ARG A 116 -2.74 -13.76 -4.29
CA ARG A 116 -1.52 -13.41 -3.55
C ARG A 116 -0.95 -14.63 -2.87
N SER A 117 0.37 -14.72 -2.84
CA SER A 117 1.14 -15.72 -2.10
C SER A 117 2.12 -15.01 -1.20
N PHE A 118 2.29 -15.50 0.03
CA PHE A 118 3.20 -14.93 1.02
C PHE A 118 4.19 -15.97 1.52
N ASP A 119 5.47 -15.62 1.51
CA ASP A 119 6.53 -16.48 2.00
C ASP A 119 6.71 -16.33 3.52
N ALA A 120 7.02 -17.45 4.18
CA ALA A 120 7.28 -17.48 5.61
C ALA A 120 8.76 -17.21 5.89
N VAL A 121 9.02 -16.44 6.94
CA VAL A 121 10.34 -16.42 7.59
C VAL A 121 10.33 -17.30 8.85
N THR A 122 11.51 -17.75 9.27
CA THR A 122 11.63 -18.48 10.53
C THR A 122 11.24 -17.58 11.72
N GLU A 123 10.70 -18.18 12.79
CA GLU A 123 10.32 -17.41 13.97
C GLU A 123 11.52 -16.74 14.65
N ALA A 124 12.67 -17.40 14.65
CA ALA A 124 13.92 -16.87 15.18
C ALA A 124 14.40 -15.61 14.44
N ALA A 125 14.09 -15.47 13.15
CA ALA A 125 14.48 -14.32 12.34
C ALA A 125 13.54 -13.10 12.48
N LEU A 126 12.37 -13.26 13.10
CA LEU A 126 11.38 -12.17 13.23
C LEU A 126 11.94 -10.87 13.82
N PRO A 127 12.80 -10.87 14.87
CA PRO A 127 13.37 -9.64 15.40
C PRO A 127 14.28 -8.91 14.39
N GLU A 128 15.05 -9.66 13.60
CA GLU A 128 15.94 -9.10 12.58
C GLU A 128 15.15 -8.53 11.41
N VAL A 129 14.25 -9.33 10.83
CA VAL A 129 13.39 -8.90 9.71
C VAL A 129 12.64 -7.62 10.07
N LYS A 130 12.15 -7.55 11.31
CA LYS A 130 11.48 -6.36 11.83
C LYS A 130 12.38 -5.13 11.91
N ARG A 131 13.59 -5.30 12.46
CA ARG A 131 14.57 -4.20 12.60
C ARG A 131 14.94 -3.64 11.24
N GLU A 132 15.24 -4.50 10.27
CA GLU A 132 15.57 -4.07 8.91
C GLU A 132 14.39 -3.42 8.20
N THR A 133 13.17 -3.95 8.40
CA THR A 133 11.94 -3.30 7.92
C THR A 133 11.81 -1.86 8.46
N LEU A 134 11.98 -1.68 9.78
CA LEU A 134 11.87 -0.35 10.41
C LEU A 134 12.95 0.61 9.90
N ARG A 135 14.18 0.13 9.71
CA ARG A 135 15.29 0.91 9.14
C ARG A 135 14.99 1.34 7.71
N ALA A 136 14.50 0.42 6.87
CA ALA A 136 14.14 0.72 5.49
C ALA A 136 13.04 1.78 5.41
N MET A 137 12.02 1.69 6.28
CA MET A 137 10.95 2.70 6.37
C MET A 137 11.48 4.08 6.82
N GLU A 138 12.49 4.12 7.70
CA GLU A 138 13.12 5.36 8.16
C GLU A 138 13.92 6.06 7.05
N ASP A 139 14.71 5.29 6.30
CA ASP A 139 15.46 5.82 5.16
C ASP A 139 14.51 6.37 4.09
N ALA A 140 13.41 5.66 3.81
CA ALA A 140 12.39 6.12 2.88
C ALA A 140 11.71 7.43 3.32
N GLN A 141 11.39 7.59 4.61
CA GLN A 141 10.88 8.87 5.14
C GLN A 141 11.90 9.99 4.93
N THR A 142 13.18 9.71 5.18
CA THR A 142 14.25 10.69 5.00
C THR A 142 14.34 11.16 3.55
N ILE A 143 14.24 10.24 2.59
CA ILE A 143 14.21 10.58 1.15
C ILE A 143 12.99 11.46 0.82
N LEU A 144 11.80 11.04 1.26
CA LEU A 144 10.55 11.76 0.98
C LEU A 144 10.56 13.19 1.55
N LEU A 145 11.04 13.36 2.78
CA LEU A 145 11.03 14.65 3.48
C LEU A 145 12.14 15.60 3.04
N ARG A 146 13.19 15.09 2.38
CA ARG A 146 14.29 15.90 1.80
C ARG A 146 14.05 16.32 0.35
N SER A 147 12.81 16.19 -0.14
CA SER A 147 12.52 16.49 -1.55
C SER A 147 12.66 17.97 -1.89
N PRO A 148 13.12 18.29 -3.11
CA PRO A 148 13.66 19.60 -3.43
C PRO A 148 12.62 20.67 -3.74
N SER A 149 11.41 20.31 -4.20
CA SER A 149 10.38 21.28 -4.59
C SER A 149 9.25 21.38 -3.56
N ALA A 150 8.70 22.59 -3.39
CA ALA A 150 7.60 22.85 -2.47
C ALA A 150 6.32 22.07 -2.84
N SER A 151 6.06 21.88 -4.14
CA SER A 151 4.93 21.06 -4.61
C SER A 151 5.11 19.59 -4.25
N GLN A 152 6.29 19.01 -4.48
CA GLN A 152 6.59 17.63 -4.07
C GLN A 152 6.50 17.44 -2.56
N GLN A 153 7.00 18.41 -1.78
CA GLN A 153 7.03 18.33 -0.33
C GLN A 153 5.64 18.08 0.27
N THR A 154 4.59 18.73 -0.27
CA THR A 154 3.21 18.54 0.21
C THR A 154 2.72 17.11 -0.01
N HIS A 155 2.94 16.54 -1.19
CA HIS A 155 2.51 15.18 -1.52
C HIS A 155 3.34 14.14 -0.77
N PHE A 156 4.65 14.33 -0.69
CA PHE A 156 5.56 13.36 -0.13
C PHE A 156 5.52 13.34 1.39
N ALA A 157 5.26 14.47 2.06
CA ALA A 157 5.00 14.51 3.49
C ALA A 157 3.80 13.62 3.88
N ARG A 158 2.77 13.55 3.03
CA ARG A 158 1.59 12.70 3.27
C ARG A 158 1.92 11.22 3.12
N ILE A 159 2.76 10.87 2.15
CA ILE A 159 3.29 9.49 2.01
C ILE A 159 4.20 9.15 3.21
N ALA A 160 5.09 10.06 3.61
CA ALA A 160 5.96 9.88 4.76
C ALA A 160 5.17 9.70 6.08
N ALA A 161 4.05 10.41 6.24
CA ALA A 161 3.19 10.31 7.42
C ALA A 161 2.50 8.94 7.54
N VAL A 162 2.06 8.32 6.43
CA VAL A 162 1.51 6.96 6.49
C VAL A 162 2.60 5.92 6.76
N ILE A 163 3.81 6.11 6.22
CA ILE A 163 4.97 5.27 6.57
C ILE A 163 5.27 5.39 8.07
N ASP A 164 5.22 6.59 8.65
CA ASP A 164 5.45 6.81 10.08
C ASP A 164 4.42 6.06 10.93
N SER A 165 3.15 6.22 10.58
CA SER A 165 2.03 5.54 11.25
C SER A 165 2.25 4.03 11.25
N ASN A 166 2.66 3.48 10.10
CA ASN A 166 2.96 2.05 9.97
C ASN A 166 4.17 1.63 10.82
N LYS A 167 5.22 2.46 10.94
CA LYS A 167 6.38 2.19 11.83
C LYS A 167 5.94 2.10 13.28
N VAL A 168 5.08 3.02 13.73
CA VAL A 168 4.54 3.02 15.09
C VAL A 168 3.78 1.72 15.36
N LEU A 169 2.93 1.26 14.42
CA LEU A 169 2.24 -0.03 14.55
C LEU A 169 3.20 -1.21 14.70
N LEU A 170 4.29 -1.23 13.91
CA LEU A 170 5.32 -2.26 14.04
C LEU A 170 6.02 -2.18 15.40
N ARG A 171 6.39 -0.99 15.86
CA ARG A 171 7.04 -0.80 17.17
C ARG A 171 6.14 -1.26 18.32
N SER A 172 4.84 -0.97 18.28
CA SER A 172 3.89 -1.43 19.30
C SER A 172 3.78 -2.96 19.35
N ALA A 173 3.99 -3.65 18.22
CA ALA A 173 4.08 -5.11 18.21
C ALA A 173 5.38 -5.66 18.86
N LEU A 174 6.45 -4.86 19.04
CA LEU A 174 7.66 -5.31 19.76
C LEU A 174 7.36 -5.54 21.24
N LEU A 175 6.59 -4.64 21.86
CA LEU A 175 6.24 -4.74 23.28
C LEU A 175 5.49 -6.04 23.57
N LYS A 176 4.66 -6.51 22.63
CA LYS A 176 3.97 -7.80 22.77
C LYS A 176 4.89 -9.01 22.62
N LEU A 177 5.89 -8.94 21.74
CA LEU A 177 6.86 -10.03 21.53
C LEU A 177 7.90 -10.13 22.66
N GLY A 178 8.31 -9.00 23.25
CA GLY A 178 9.28 -8.95 24.35
C GLY A 178 8.76 -9.55 25.66
N HIS A 179 7.44 -9.49 25.92
CA HIS A 179 6.83 -10.06 27.13
C HIS A 179 6.63 -11.58 27.08
N GLY A 180 6.62 -12.19 25.89
CA GLY A 180 6.46 -13.65 25.75
C GLY A 180 7.71 -14.44 26.15
N VAL A 181 8.90 -13.83 26.06
CA VAL A 181 10.17 -14.48 26.41
C VAL A 181 10.43 -14.42 27.92
N THR A 182 9.94 -13.40 28.63
CA THR A 182 10.14 -13.25 30.08
C THR A 182 9.23 -14.12 30.93
N GLN A 183 8.15 -14.68 30.39
CA GLN A 183 7.19 -15.47 31.17
C GLN A 183 7.63 -16.94 31.39
N PHE A 184 8.56 -17.47 30.59
CA PHE A 184 9.05 -18.85 30.72
C PHE A 184 10.26 -19.01 31.66
N ALA A 185 10.91 -17.92 32.07
CA ALA A 185 12.06 -17.99 32.98
C ALA A 185 11.68 -18.14 34.47
N GLY A 186 10.40 -18.03 34.82
CA GLY A 186 9.94 -18.02 36.22
C GLY A 186 9.49 -19.37 36.81
N LEU A 187 9.42 -20.45 36.02
CA LEU A 187 8.75 -21.70 36.42
C LEU A 187 9.65 -22.90 36.73
N LEU A 188 10.98 -22.74 36.69
CA LEU A 188 11.93 -23.85 36.93
C LEU A 188 12.76 -23.73 38.22
N GLY A 189 12.37 -22.86 39.15
CA GLY A 189 13.25 -22.46 40.26
C GLY A 189 12.76 -22.68 41.68
N LEU A 190 11.86 -23.62 42.00
CA LEU A 190 11.56 -23.95 43.41
C LEU A 190 11.21 -25.43 43.62
N LYS A 191 12.24 -26.28 43.66
CA LYS A 191 12.24 -27.50 44.49
C LYS A 191 13.32 -27.32 45.55
N ARG A 192 12.93 -26.81 46.72
CA ARG A 192 13.77 -26.84 47.92
C ARG A 192 13.09 -27.74 48.93
N THR A 193 13.52 -28.99 48.93
CA THR A 193 13.34 -29.94 50.03
C THR A 193 14.06 -29.40 51.27
N TYR A 194 13.33 -29.22 52.37
CA TYR A 194 13.72 -29.56 53.74
C TYR A 194 12.45 -29.76 54.55
#